data_AF-A0A2D5P729-F1
#
_entry.id   AF-A0A2D5P729-F1
#
_cell.length_a   1.000
_cell.length_b   1.000
_cell.length_c   1.000
_cell.angle_alpha   90.00
_cell.angle_beta   90.00
_cell.angle_gamma   90.00
#
_symmetry.space_group_name_H-M   'P 1'
#
loop_
_entity.id
_entity.type
_entity.pdbx_description
1 polymer ?
#
loop_
_entity_poly.entity_id
_entity_poly.type
_entity_poly.pdbx_seq_one_letter_code
_entity_poly.pdbx_strand_id
1 'polypeptide(L)'
;VKEKIAIQEARRLGITVVAPLDTNCDPDVVDLPIPGNDDAIRSIQLFCNEMAAAMNEGKASREEEVEEEAPVSTEEVAEVVAEAVAEGETEVKTEEA
;
A
#
# COMPACT_ATOMS: atom_id res chain seq x y z
N VAL A 1 15.30 -6.67 -23.96
CA VAL A 1 13.91 -6.73 -23.48
C VAL A 1 12.95 -6.90 -24.64
N LYS A 2 12.14 -7.96 -24.61
CA LYS A 2 11.14 -8.25 -25.65
C LYS A 2 9.89 -7.35 -25.48
N GLU A 3 9.61 -6.91 -24.26
CA GLU A 3 8.42 -6.18 -23.83
C GLU A 3 8.63 -4.66 -23.84
N LYS A 4 9.34 -4.12 -24.84
CA LYS A 4 9.72 -2.69 -24.87
C LYS A 4 8.53 -1.73 -24.88
N ILE A 5 7.42 -2.11 -25.50
CA ILE A 5 6.22 -1.28 -25.60
C ILE A 5 5.58 -1.10 -24.22
N ALA A 6 5.40 -2.20 -23.47
CA ALA A 6 4.83 -2.16 -22.13
C ALA A 6 5.68 -1.29 -21.17
N ILE A 7 7.01 -1.39 -21.26
CA ILE A 7 7.92 -0.56 -20.47
C ILE A 7 7.79 0.92 -20.84
N GLN A 8 7.68 1.24 -22.13
CA GLN A 8 7.49 2.61 -22.58
C GLN A 8 6.15 3.20 -22.13
N GLU A 9 5.09 2.40 -22.15
CA GLU A 9 3.76 2.81 -21.68
C GLU A 9 3.76 3.04 -20.17
N ALA A 10 4.33 2.12 -19.39
CA ALA A 10 4.48 2.29 -17.94
C ALA A 10 5.29 3.55 -17.59
N ARG A 11 6.42 3.78 -18.28
CA ARG A 11 7.22 5.01 -18.13
C ARG A 11 6.44 6.27 -18.47
N ARG A 12 5.60 6.25 -19.52
CA ARG A 12 4.75 7.39 -19.87
C ARG A 12 3.68 7.68 -18.81
N LEU A 13 3.18 6.65 -18.14
CA LEU A 13 2.20 6.78 -17.06
C LEU A 13 2.83 7.05 -15.68
N GLY A 14 4.16 7.08 -15.58
CA GLY A 14 4.86 7.24 -14.31
C GLY A 14 4.72 6.02 -13.39
N ILE A 15 4.48 4.84 -13.96
CA ILE A 15 4.37 3.58 -13.22
C ILE A 15 5.77 2.97 -13.11
N THR A 16 6.21 2.69 -11.88
CA THR A 16 7.47 1.99 -11.60
C THR A 16 7.43 0.57 -12.14
N VAL A 17 8.46 0.19 -12.90
CA VAL A 17 8.58 -1.13 -13.50
C VAL A 17 9.57 -1.99 -12.72
N VAL A 18 9.09 -3.16 -12.28
CA VAL A 18 9.89 -4.23 -11.68
C VAL A 18 9.83 -5.43 -12.63
N ALA A 19 10.98 -5.96 -13.06
CA ALA A 19 11.00 -7.06 -14.03
C ALA A 19 12.23 -7.97 -13.90
N PRO A 20 12.08 -9.28 -14.17
CA PRO A 20 13.21 -10.18 -14.32
C PRO A 20 13.97 -9.87 -15.62
N LEU A 21 15.30 -9.83 -15.55
CA LEU A 21 16.18 -9.55 -16.69
C LEU A 21 17.23 -10.65 -16.86
N ASP A 22 17.29 -11.19 -18.09
CA ASP A 22 18.35 -12.10 -18.53
C ASP A 22 19.50 -11.33 -19.20
N THR A 23 20.59 -12.03 -19.49
CA THR A 23 21.84 -11.54 -20.10
C THR A 23 21.68 -10.77 -21.42
N ASN A 24 20.54 -10.92 -22.11
CA ASN A 24 20.24 -10.26 -23.38
C ASN A 24 19.42 -8.95 -23.22
N CYS A 25 19.15 -8.53 -21.99
CA CYS A 25 18.37 -7.35 -21.67
C CYS A 25 19.23 -6.23 -21.06
N ASP A 26 18.92 -4.99 -21.47
CA ASP A 26 19.53 -3.78 -20.92
C ASP A 26 18.88 -3.45 -19.56
N PRO A 27 19.63 -3.41 -18.45
CA PRO A 27 19.07 -3.11 -17.13
C PRO A 27 18.61 -1.67 -16.96
N ASP A 28 19.09 -0.72 -17.77
CA ASP A 28 18.78 0.71 -17.62
C ASP A 28 17.34 1.05 -18.08
N VAL A 29 16.63 0.09 -18.67
CA VAL A 29 15.25 0.27 -19.13
C VAL A 29 14.20 -0.07 -18.05
N VAL A 30 14.61 -0.66 -16.93
CA VAL A 30 13.73 -1.09 -15.82
C VAL A 30 14.17 -0.37 -14.54
N ASP A 31 13.21 0.05 -13.72
CA ASP A 31 13.52 0.83 -12.51
C ASP A 31 14.07 -0.07 -11.40
N LEU A 32 13.50 -1.26 -11.24
CA LEU A 32 13.94 -2.28 -10.29
C LEU A 32 14.21 -3.61 -11.02
N PRO A 33 15.42 -3.79 -11.59
CA PRO A 33 15.78 -5.01 -12.31
C PRO A 33 16.05 -6.18 -11.35
N ILE A 34 15.51 -7.35 -11.66
CA ILE A 34 15.77 -8.61 -10.95
C ILE A 34 16.60 -9.52 -11.86
N PRO A 35 17.89 -9.78 -11.56
CA PRO A 35 18.69 -10.70 -12.38
C PRO A 35 18.10 -12.11 -12.37
N GLY A 36 17.82 -12.67 -13.54
CA GLY A 36 17.19 -13.99 -13.63
C GLY A 36 16.96 -14.48 -15.06
N ASN A 37 16.49 -15.71 -15.19
CA ASN A 37 16.16 -16.28 -16.49
C ASN A 37 14.69 -16.00 -16.83
N ASP A 38 14.44 -15.21 -17.88
CA ASP A 38 13.09 -14.86 -18.36
C ASP A 38 12.54 -15.82 -19.42
N ASP A 39 13.36 -16.74 -19.95
CA ASP A 39 12.95 -17.72 -20.97
C ASP A 39 12.38 -19.01 -20.36
N ALA A 40 12.74 -19.34 -19.11
CA ALA A 40 12.36 -20.61 -18.48
C ALA A 40 11.03 -20.52 -17.71
N ILE A 41 10.08 -21.39 -18.07
CA ILE A 41 8.77 -21.52 -17.38
C ILE A 41 8.93 -21.66 -15.86
N ARG A 42 9.85 -22.51 -15.40
CA ARG A 42 10.07 -22.73 -13.95
C ARG A 42 10.53 -21.45 -13.24
N SER A 43 11.35 -20.64 -13.90
CA SER A 43 11.87 -19.37 -13.38
C SER A 43 10.75 -18.33 -13.32
N ILE A 44 9.97 -18.19 -14.39
CA ILE A 44 8.79 -17.31 -14.43
C ILE A 44 7.79 -17.69 -13.32
N GLN A 45 7.49 -18.99 -13.17
CA GLN A 45 6.59 -19.47 -12.12
C GLN A 45 7.11 -19.13 -10.73
N LEU A 46 8.40 -19.28 -10.48
CA LEU A 46 9.02 -18.87 -9.22
C LEU A 46 8.81 -17.37 -8.96
N PHE A 47 9.16 -16.51 -9.91
CA PHE A 47 8.98 -15.06 -9.76
C PHE A 47 7.52 -14.68 -9.50
N CYS A 48 6.58 -15.23 -10.28
CA CYS A 48 5.16 -14.93 -10.11
C CYS A 48 4.62 -15.40 -8.74
N ASN A 49 5.03 -16.58 -8.28
CA ASN A 49 4.57 -17.13 -7.00
C ASN A 49 5.12 -16.32 -5.81
N GLU A 50 6.41 -16.03 -5.81
CA GLU A 50 7.04 -15.23 -4.75
C GLU A 50 6.47 -13.79 -4.72
N MET A 51 6.28 -13.18 -5.90
CA MET A 51 5.66 -11.85 -5.98
C MET A 51 4.21 -11.87 -5.46
N ALA A 52 3.44 -12.89 -5.80
CA ALA A 52 2.07 -13.04 -5.30
C ALA A 52 2.03 -13.26 -3.78
N ALA A 53 2.94 -14.07 -3.24
CA ALA A 53 3.07 -14.27 -1.79
C ALA A 53 3.40 -12.96 -1.08
N ALA A 54 4.41 -12.23 -1.53
CA ALA A 54 4.81 -10.94 -0.96
C ALA A 54 3.68 -9.90 -1.04
N MET A 55 2.93 -9.84 -2.15
CA MET A 55 1.77 -8.95 -2.27
C MET A 55 0.65 -9.29 -1.29
N ASN A 56 0.44 -10.56 -0.99
CA ASN A 56 -0.59 -10.98 -0.03
C ASN A 56 -0.15 -10.73 1.42
N GLU A 57 1.13 -10.98 1.73
CA GLU A 57 1.72 -10.65 3.04
C GLU A 57 1.64 -9.15 3.30
N GLY A 58 2.06 -8.31 2.34
CA GLY A 58 1.97 -6.85 2.49
C GLY A 58 0.54 -6.32 2.60
N LYS A 59 -0.45 -7.00 2.02
CA LYS A 59 -1.87 -6.67 2.23
C LYS A 59 -2.35 -7.02 3.63
N ALA A 60 -2.01 -8.21 4.11
CA ALA A 60 -2.38 -8.66 5.46
C ALA A 60 -1.75 -7.75 6.52
N SER A 61 -0.46 -7.45 6.42
CA SER A 61 0.21 -6.53 7.37
C SER A 61 -0.39 -5.13 7.35
N ARG A 62 -0.80 -4.63 6.17
CA ARG A 62 -1.49 -3.33 6.09
C ARG A 62 -2.88 -3.37 6.74
N GLU A 63 -3.60 -4.48 6.63
CA GLU A 63 -4.90 -4.64 7.31
C GLU A 63 -4.71 -4.67 8.83
N GLU A 64 -3.69 -5.38 9.33
CA GLU A 64 -3.32 -5.41 10.75
C GLU A 64 -2.92 -4.02 11.27
N GLU A 65 -2.09 -3.27 10.53
CA GLU A 65 -1.71 -1.88 10.90
C GLU A 65 -2.92 -0.93 10.92
N VAL A 66 -3.87 -1.09 9.99
CA VAL A 66 -5.11 -0.29 9.97
C VAL A 66 -6.05 -0.68 11.11
N GLU A 67 -6.02 -1.93 11.56
CA GLU A 67 -6.80 -2.40 12.72
C GLU A 67 -6.17 -1.94 14.05
N GLU A 68 -4.84 -1.85 14.16
CA GLU A 68 -4.14 -1.25 15.30
C GLU A 68 -4.26 0.30 15.35
N GLU A 69 -4.31 0.97 14.18
CA GLU A 69 -4.53 2.43 14.09
C GLU A 69 -6.01 2.84 14.01
N ALA A 70 -6.96 1.90 14.12
CA ALA A 70 -8.38 2.25 14.17
C ALA A 70 -8.60 3.26 15.32
N PRO A 71 -8.98 4.52 15.00
CA PRO A 71 -9.19 5.52 16.02
C PRO A 71 -10.37 5.04 16.86
N VAL A 72 -10.19 5.12 18.19
CA VAL A 72 -11.22 5.28 19.23
C VAL A 72 -12.63 5.13 18.66
N SER A 73 -13.30 4.04 19.05
CA SER A 73 -14.59 3.64 18.48
C SER A 73 -15.56 4.82 18.37
N THR A 74 -16.43 4.82 17.36
CA THR A 74 -17.44 5.87 17.20
C THR A 74 -18.33 6.05 18.44
N GLU A 75 -18.41 5.03 19.31
CA GLU A 75 -19.07 5.09 20.62
C GLU A 75 -18.25 5.90 21.63
N GLU A 76 -16.94 5.69 21.73
CA GLU A 76 -16.06 6.47 22.60
C GLU A 76 -15.97 7.95 22.17
N VAL A 77 -15.98 8.23 20.85
CA VAL A 77 -16.07 9.61 20.33
C VAL A 77 -17.43 10.25 20.64
N ALA A 78 -18.52 9.48 20.61
CA ALA A 78 -19.85 9.99 20.96
C ALA A 78 -19.97 10.27 22.46
N GLU A 79 -19.33 9.47 23.32
CA GLU A 79 -19.34 9.65 24.77
C GLU A 79 -18.58 10.92 25.19
N VAL A 80 -17.37 11.14 24.65
CA VAL A 80 -16.59 12.37 24.96
C VAL A 80 -17.24 13.65 24.41
N VAL A 81 -17.97 13.57 23.30
CA VAL A 81 -18.72 14.73 22.76
C VAL A 81 -19.97 15.00 23.62
N ALA A 82 -20.65 13.96 24.11
CA ALA A 82 -21.79 14.13 25.01
C ALA A 82 -21.37 14.70 26.37
N GLU A 83 -20.23 14.26 26.92
CA GLU A 83 -19.68 14.78 28.18
C GLU A 83 -19.26 16.25 28.04
N ALA A 84 -18.58 16.63 26.94
CA ALA A 84 -18.18 18.01 26.69
C ALA A 84 -19.37 18.97 26.49
N VAL A 85 -20.48 18.50 25.91
CA VAL A 85 -21.70 19.31 25.76
C VAL A 85 -22.43 19.49 27.09
N ALA A 86 -22.44 18.46 27.94
CA ALA A 86 -23.06 18.53 29.26
C ALA A 86 -22.30 19.47 30.21
N GLU A 87 -20.96 19.48 30.16
CA GLU A 87 -20.16 20.43 30.94
C GLU A 87 -20.30 21.87 30.41
N GLY A 88 -20.32 22.05 29.07
CA GLY A 88 -20.49 23.36 28.44
C GLY A 88 -21.84 24.03 28.76
N GLU A 89 -22.93 23.28 28.89
CA GLU A 89 -24.24 23.84 29.30
C GLU A 89 -24.27 24.27 30.78
N THR A 90 -23.42 23.73 31.64
CA THR A 90 -23.34 24.14 33.05
C THR A 90 -22.55 25.43 33.26
N GLU A 91 -21.55 25.69 32.41
CA GLU A 91 -20.72 26.90 32.48
C GLU A 91 -21.45 28.13 31.89
N VAL A 92 -22.26 27.92 30.83
CA VAL A 92 -23.07 29.01 30.22
C VAL A 92 -24.19 29.50 31.14
N LYS A 93 -24.72 28.64 32.04
CA LYS A 93 -25.79 29.01 32.98
C LYS A 93 -25.34 29.74 34.24
N THR A 94 -24.06 29.66 34.60
CA THR A 94 -23.52 30.33 35.80
C THR A 94 -23.00 31.74 35.51
N GLU A 95 -22.75 32.09 34.25
CA GLU A 95 -22.27 33.43 33.86
C GLU A 95 -23.39 34.45 33.57
N GLU A 96 -24.66 34.00 33.46
CA GLU A 96 -25.81 34.88 33.15
C GLU A 96 -26.78 35.12 34.33
N ALA A 97 -26.36 34.86 35.59
CA ALA A 97 -27.18 35.06 36.80
C ALA A 97 -26.67 36.19 37.71
#